data_AF-A0A1I3UR97-F1
#
_entry.id   AF-A0A1I3UR97-F1
#
_cell.length_a   1.000
_cell.length_b   1.000
_cell.length_c   1.000
_cell.angle_alpha   90.00
_cell.angle_beta   90.00
_cell.angle_gamma   90.00
#
_symmetry.space_group_name_H-M   'P 1'
#
loop_
_entity.id
_entity.type
_entity.pdbx_description
1 polymer ?
#
loop_
_entity_poly.entity_id
_entity_poly.type
_entity_poly.pdbx_seq_one_letter_code
_entity_poly.pdbx_strand_id
1 'polypeptide(L)'
;MTKPTLRSIGSSICSTRVTILLILVNIAVFAVAAILDPNAFDHLDQETFLLDWGANLPPLTLSGEYWRLGSAMFLHIGFVHLAVNMIALWTIGRDLERMMWWPAFLALYLISGLAGGLTSTLWHRHDLMLSCGASGAILGLVGAALAYRLLGAKTLPVKDLLISLALTICAGVVFNVDNVAHAGGIVTGFVLGLIVRLAMREGYTLFSAALISGVFAGSALMIGVVCSKSYDADMSIQLKSAELSTVLDDLGIGDVTHAYYGAISMNGCTADALKASTSPEKITSLKGCSYPVTDEVKWLSRYLRPRYARCAVLASDLKTTFTAPSDLQALNIVERFCNRELQLYNVVFDGSTSAFDPDRTAQASADMRTLYHNAFLLKPEYNDTDPEPLTPDSPVIPLATSTAFRAIQDRAGEQSQAIIHASPCPYWTCDRM
;
A
#
# COMPACT_ATOMS: atom_id res chain seq x y z
N MET A 1 -0.78 -21.32 -47.80
CA MET A 1 -1.19 -20.47 -46.66
C MET A 1 -2.41 -19.66 -47.08
N THR A 2 -3.60 -20.05 -46.63
CA THR A 2 -4.85 -19.35 -46.91
C THR A 2 -4.98 -18.14 -45.96
N LYS A 3 -5.20 -16.94 -46.53
CA LYS A 3 -5.42 -15.72 -45.72
C LYS A 3 -6.68 -15.91 -44.87
N PRO A 4 -6.65 -15.61 -43.55
CA PRO A 4 -7.83 -15.69 -42.70
C PRO A 4 -8.88 -14.68 -43.19
N THR A 5 -10.14 -15.10 -43.27
CA THR A 5 -11.26 -14.24 -43.66
C THR A 5 -11.70 -13.39 -42.46
N LEU A 6 -12.24 -12.20 -42.69
CA LEU A 6 -12.76 -11.30 -41.63
C LEU A 6 -13.75 -12.00 -40.68
N ARG A 7 -14.51 -12.98 -41.20
CA ARG A 7 -15.43 -13.84 -40.42
C ARG A 7 -14.71 -14.81 -39.48
N SER A 8 -13.55 -15.35 -39.88
CA SER A 8 -12.74 -16.24 -39.03
C SER A 8 -12.02 -15.46 -37.93
N ILE A 9 -11.65 -14.21 -38.21
CA ILE A 9 -11.06 -13.28 -37.23
C ILE A 9 -12.11 -12.92 -36.16
N GLY A 10 -13.32 -12.53 -36.58
CA GLY A 10 -14.42 -12.23 -35.65
C GLY A 10 -14.84 -13.41 -34.75
N SER A 11 -14.86 -14.63 -35.30
CA SER A 11 -15.11 -15.86 -34.54
C SER A 11 -14.01 -16.15 -33.50
N SER A 12 -12.74 -15.91 -33.85
CA SER A 12 -11.60 -16.12 -32.95
C SER A 12 -11.60 -15.13 -31.77
N ILE A 13 -11.98 -13.88 -32.03
CA ILE A 13 -12.09 -12.82 -31.01
C ILE A 13 -13.21 -13.14 -30.01
N CYS A 14 -14.38 -13.59 -30.46
CA CYS A 14 -15.46 -14.00 -29.54
C CYS A 14 -15.07 -15.18 -28.63
N SER A 15 -14.18 -16.06 -29.11
CA SER A 15 -13.77 -17.27 -28.39
C SER A 15 -12.63 -17.06 -27.39
N THR A 16 -12.01 -15.88 -27.36
CA THR A 16 -10.78 -15.58 -26.59
C THR A 16 -10.86 -14.21 -25.90
N ARG A 17 -12.09 -13.78 -25.65
CA ARG A 17 -12.44 -12.44 -25.19
C ARG A 17 -11.89 -12.12 -23.81
N VAL A 18 -11.82 -13.10 -22.91
CA VAL A 18 -11.30 -12.90 -21.55
C VAL A 18 -9.79 -12.72 -21.59
N THR A 19 -9.09 -13.53 -22.39
CA THR A 19 -7.64 -13.37 -22.60
C THR A 19 -7.31 -11.98 -23.13
N ILE A 20 -8.05 -11.50 -24.15
CA ILE A 20 -7.88 -10.15 -24.71
C ILE A 20 -8.16 -9.09 -23.64
N LEU A 21 -9.26 -9.22 -22.89
CA LEU A 21 -9.61 -8.27 -21.84
C LEU A 21 -8.52 -8.17 -20.77
N LEU A 22 -8.01 -9.31 -20.28
CA LEU A 22 -6.94 -9.34 -19.30
C LEU A 22 -5.67 -8.67 -19.83
N ILE A 23 -5.31 -8.90 -21.09
CA ILE A 23 -4.17 -8.22 -21.73
C ILE A 23 -4.39 -6.70 -21.76
N LEU A 24 -5.56 -6.26 -22.21
CA LEU A 24 -5.89 -4.83 -22.29
C LEU A 24 -5.88 -4.16 -20.91
N VAL A 25 -6.39 -4.83 -19.87
CA VAL A 25 -6.37 -4.31 -18.49
C VAL A 25 -4.93 -4.14 -18.00
N ASN A 26 -4.05 -5.12 -18.19
CA ASN A 26 -2.65 -5.02 -17.79
C ASN A 26 -1.93 -3.88 -18.51
N ILE A 27 -2.14 -3.73 -19.82
CA ILE A 27 -1.59 -2.62 -20.61
C ILE A 27 -2.14 -1.28 -20.12
N ALA A 28 -3.44 -1.19 -19.84
CA ALA A 28 -4.07 0.03 -19.36
C ALA A 28 -3.53 0.44 -17.99
N VAL A 29 -3.42 -0.49 -17.05
CA VAL A 29 -2.85 -0.24 -15.71
C VAL A 29 -1.41 0.27 -15.84
N PHE A 30 -0.59 -0.39 -16.67
CA PHE A 30 0.79 0.05 -16.91
C PHE A 30 0.87 1.44 -17.54
N ALA A 31 0.02 1.74 -18.52
CA ALA A 31 -0.02 3.06 -19.16
C ALA A 31 -0.51 4.16 -18.21
N VAL A 32 -1.51 3.87 -17.37
CA VAL A 32 -2.01 4.81 -16.36
C VAL A 32 -0.92 5.11 -15.33
N ALA A 33 -0.24 4.08 -14.82
CA ALA A 33 0.94 4.21 -13.98
C ALA A 33 2.01 5.12 -14.62
N ALA A 34 2.33 4.88 -15.89
CA ALA A 34 3.31 5.66 -16.66
C ALA A 34 2.97 7.15 -16.81
N ILE A 35 1.68 7.46 -16.96
CA ILE A 35 1.20 8.82 -17.20
C ILE A 35 1.08 9.61 -15.90
N LEU A 36 0.64 8.93 -14.83
CA LEU A 36 0.29 9.57 -13.58
C LEU A 36 1.48 9.72 -12.63
N ASP A 37 2.52 8.90 -12.78
CA ASP A 37 3.72 9.02 -11.94
C ASP A 37 4.97 9.33 -12.78
N PRO A 38 5.56 10.52 -12.61
CA PRO A 38 6.80 10.91 -13.29
C PRO A 38 7.95 9.92 -13.04
N ASN A 39 7.93 9.21 -11.92
CA ASN A 39 8.99 8.29 -11.52
C ASN A 39 8.74 6.85 -11.98
N ALA A 40 7.62 6.56 -12.67
CA ALA A 40 7.16 5.21 -12.98
C ALA A 40 8.22 4.30 -13.62
N PHE A 41 9.27 4.87 -14.25
CA PHE A 41 10.37 4.12 -14.86
C PHE A 41 11.75 4.79 -14.76
N ASP A 42 11.94 5.76 -13.86
CA ASP A 42 13.09 6.67 -13.96
C ASP A 42 14.40 6.10 -13.37
N HIS A 43 14.36 5.06 -12.52
CA HIS A 43 15.57 4.45 -11.95
C HIS A 43 15.45 2.93 -11.68
N LEU A 44 16.61 2.28 -11.47
CA LEU A 44 16.78 0.83 -11.19
C LEU A 44 16.18 0.40 -9.84
N ASP A 45 15.82 1.35 -8.97
CA ASP A 45 15.18 1.10 -7.68
C ASP A 45 13.65 1.16 -7.81
N GLN A 46 13.11 0.38 -8.75
CA GLN A 46 11.69 0.32 -9.14
C GLN A 46 10.74 -0.04 -7.98
N GLU A 47 11.27 -0.29 -6.78
CA GLU A 47 10.59 -0.82 -5.61
C GLU A 47 9.65 0.19 -4.94
N THR A 48 10.02 1.47 -4.88
CA THR A 48 9.24 2.49 -4.13
C THR A 48 7.93 2.87 -4.85
N PHE A 49 8.01 3.16 -6.15
CA PHE A 49 6.83 3.41 -7.00
C PHE A 49 5.86 2.21 -6.98
N LEU A 50 6.37 0.99 -7.16
CA LEU A 50 5.55 -0.21 -7.18
C LEU A 50 4.85 -0.44 -5.84
N LEU A 51 5.54 -0.16 -4.73
CA LEU A 51 4.98 -0.24 -3.39
C LEU A 51 3.79 0.73 -3.23
N ASP A 52 3.93 1.98 -3.67
CA ASP A 52 2.86 2.99 -3.62
C ASP A 52 1.64 2.58 -4.45
N TRP A 53 1.86 1.95 -5.60
CA TRP A 53 0.80 1.52 -6.52
C TRP A 53 0.11 0.21 -6.14
N GLY A 54 0.59 -0.47 -5.09
CA GLY A 54 -0.05 -1.66 -4.58
C GLY A 54 0.62 -2.97 -4.93
N ALA A 55 1.94 -2.97 -5.17
CA ALA A 55 2.68 -4.22 -5.22
C ALA A 55 2.56 -4.97 -3.89
N ASN A 56 2.69 -6.29 -3.97
CA ASN A 56 2.55 -7.16 -2.82
C ASN A 56 3.84 -7.11 -2.00
N LEU A 57 3.72 -6.63 -0.76
CA LEU A 57 4.81 -6.61 0.21
C LEU A 57 4.31 -7.28 1.49
N PRO A 58 4.94 -8.37 1.98
CA PRO A 58 4.35 -9.20 3.01
C PRO A 58 3.99 -8.48 4.31
N PRO A 59 4.86 -7.61 4.90
CA PRO A 59 4.49 -6.81 6.07
C PRO A 59 3.24 -5.95 5.89
N LEU A 60 3.02 -5.33 4.73
CA LEU A 60 1.83 -4.51 4.48
C LEU A 60 0.59 -5.36 4.23
N THR A 61 0.74 -6.39 3.38
CA THR A 61 -0.37 -7.30 3.04
C THR A 61 -0.90 -8.03 4.27
N LEU A 62 -0.01 -8.53 5.14
CA LEU A 62 -0.40 -9.20 6.38
C LEU A 62 -0.87 -8.24 7.48
N SER A 63 -0.61 -6.94 7.35
CA SER A 63 -1.09 -5.91 8.29
C SER A 63 -2.44 -5.30 7.89
N GLY A 64 -3.12 -5.88 6.91
CA GLY A 64 -4.51 -5.53 6.55
C GLY A 64 -4.69 -5.02 5.12
N GLU A 65 -3.61 -4.79 4.38
CA GLU A 65 -3.67 -4.34 2.99
C GLU A 65 -3.83 -5.51 2.00
N TYR A 66 -4.78 -6.42 2.27
CA TYR A 66 -5.00 -7.63 1.47
C TYR A 66 -5.35 -7.35 0.00
N TRP A 67 -5.82 -6.14 -0.30
CA TRP A 67 -6.08 -5.67 -1.66
C TRP A 67 -4.81 -5.69 -2.54
N ARG A 68 -3.62 -5.62 -1.93
CA ARG A 68 -2.31 -5.74 -2.60
C ARG A 68 -2.15 -7.05 -3.35
N LEU A 69 -2.75 -8.15 -2.88
CA LEU A 69 -2.74 -9.42 -3.59
C LEU A 69 -3.41 -9.29 -4.97
N GLY A 70 -4.46 -8.48 -5.07
CA GLY A 70 -5.18 -8.24 -6.32
C GLY A 70 -4.50 -7.20 -7.21
N SER A 71 -4.10 -6.05 -6.66
CA SER A 71 -3.45 -4.99 -7.45
C SER A 71 -2.11 -5.43 -8.02
N ALA A 72 -1.30 -6.16 -7.23
CA ALA A 72 0.00 -6.64 -7.66
C ALA A 72 -0.07 -7.53 -8.90
N MET A 73 -1.17 -8.26 -9.12
CA MET A 73 -1.35 -9.10 -10.32
C MET A 73 -1.39 -8.32 -11.63
N PHE A 74 -1.67 -7.01 -11.57
CA PHE A 74 -1.79 -6.15 -12.76
C PHE A 74 -0.67 -5.13 -12.91
N LEU A 75 0.11 -4.89 -11.85
CA LEU A 75 1.31 -4.04 -11.88
C LEU A 75 2.47 -4.79 -12.52
N HIS A 76 3.36 -4.07 -13.21
CA HIS A 76 4.51 -4.67 -13.90
C HIS A 76 5.76 -3.81 -13.74
N ILE A 77 6.87 -4.48 -13.44
CA ILE A 77 8.22 -3.92 -13.36
C ILE A 77 8.75 -3.64 -14.78
N GLY A 78 8.41 -2.48 -15.33
CA GLY A 78 8.89 -2.04 -16.63
C GLY A 78 8.30 -2.76 -17.85
N PHE A 79 8.65 -2.25 -19.03
CA PHE A 79 8.02 -2.64 -20.29
C PHE A 79 8.31 -4.09 -20.70
N VAL A 80 9.55 -4.57 -20.51
CA VAL A 80 9.95 -5.92 -20.92
C VAL A 80 9.18 -6.97 -20.11
N HIS A 81 9.03 -6.77 -18.80
CA HIS A 81 8.26 -7.66 -17.94
C HIS A 81 6.78 -7.70 -18.35
N LEU A 82 6.17 -6.55 -18.65
CA LEU A 82 4.82 -6.51 -19.22
C LEU A 82 4.73 -7.28 -20.54
N ALA A 83 5.62 -6.98 -21.49
CA ALA A 83 5.58 -7.59 -22.82
C ALA A 83 5.68 -9.12 -22.77
N VAL A 84 6.61 -9.65 -21.97
CA VAL A 84 6.77 -11.10 -21.78
C VAL A 84 5.52 -11.73 -21.18
N ASN A 85 4.92 -11.11 -20.15
CA ASN A 85 3.66 -11.60 -19.57
C ASN A 85 2.51 -11.57 -20.58
N MET A 86 2.37 -10.52 -21.38
CA MET A 86 1.28 -10.41 -22.36
C MET A 86 1.44 -11.43 -23.49
N ILE A 87 2.67 -11.69 -23.95
CA ILE A 87 2.95 -12.74 -24.93
C ILE A 87 2.63 -14.12 -24.34
N ALA A 88 3.03 -14.38 -23.09
CA ALA A 88 2.75 -15.64 -22.41
C ALA A 88 1.23 -15.84 -22.21
N LEU A 89 0.52 -14.83 -21.69
CA LEU A 89 -0.91 -14.83 -21.49
C LEU A 89 -1.68 -15.03 -22.80
N TRP A 90 -1.27 -14.37 -23.88
CA TRP A 90 -1.86 -14.59 -25.20
C TRP A 90 -1.68 -16.03 -25.67
N THR A 91 -0.48 -16.59 -25.49
CA THR A 91 -0.14 -17.93 -25.98
C THR A 91 -0.94 -19.00 -25.25
N ILE A 92 -0.89 -19.01 -23.91
CA ILE A 92 -1.56 -20.07 -23.13
C ILE A 92 -3.04 -19.78 -22.89
N GLY A 93 -3.39 -18.51 -22.64
CA GLY A 93 -4.75 -18.10 -22.31
C GLY A 93 -5.71 -18.38 -23.45
N ARG A 94 -5.31 -18.05 -24.68
CA ARG A 94 -6.12 -18.27 -25.88
C ARG A 94 -6.48 -19.73 -26.09
N ASP A 95 -5.52 -20.63 -25.88
CA ASP A 95 -5.71 -22.06 -26.12
C ASP A 95 -6.53 -22.69 -24.98
N LEU A 96 -6.31 -22.28 -23.73
CA LEU A 96 -7.10 -22.74 -22.60
C LEU A 96 -8.53 -22.20 -22.58
N GLU A 97 -8.74 -20.92 -22.85
CA GLU A 97 -10.08 -20.30 -22.87
C GLU A 97 -11.00 -21.00 -23.89
N ARG A 98 -10.44 -21.48 -25.01
CA ARG A 98 -11.17 -22.29 -26.01
C ARG A 98 -11.55 -23.69 -25.52
N MET A 99 -10.80 -24.24 -24.56
CA MET A 99 -11.02 -25.58 -24.02
C MET A 99 -11.91 -25.57 -22.77
N MET A 100 -12.24 -24.39 -22.23
CA MET A 100 -13.01 -24.28 -21.00
C MET A 100 -14.12 -23.22 -21.09
N TRP A 101 -15.02 -23.25 -20.12
CA TRP A 101 -16.03 -22.22 -19.99
C TRP A 101 -15.40 -20.90 -19.54
N TRP A 102 -15.69 -19.80 -20.23
CA TRP A 102 -15.00 -18.51 -20.01
C TRP A 102 -15.00 -17.99 -18.55
N PRO A 103 -16.04 -18.18 -17.72
CA PRO A 103 -15.98 -17.79 -16.30
C PRO A 103 -15.04 -18.69 -15.50
N ALA A 104 -14.96 -19.97 -15.83
CA ALA A 104 -14.01 -20.88 -15.21
C ALA A 104 -12.57 -20.49 -15.57
N PHE A 105 -12.33 -20.05 -16.82
CA PHE A 105 -11.04 -19.47 -17.22
C PHE A 105 -10.67 -18.24 -16.41
N LEU A 106 -11.59 -17.27 -16.32
CA LEU A 106 -11.37 -16.04 -15.57
C LEU A 106 -11.12 -16.33 -14.07
N ALA A 107 -11.96 -17.17 -13.47
CA ALA A 107 -11.83 -17.54 -12.05
C ALA A 107 -10.52 -18.29 -11.79
N LEU A 108 -10.11 -19.19 -12.69
CA LEU A 108 -8.84 -19.91 -12.57
C LEU A 108 -7.66 -18.94 -12.63
N TYR A 109 -7.66 -17.98 -13.56
CA TYR A 109 -6.64 -16.93 -13.63
C TYR A 109 -6.56 -16.13 -12.33
N LEU A 110 -7.71 -15.59 -11.87
CA LEU A 110 -7.76 -14.74 -10.68
C LEU A 110 -7.36 -15.50 -9.42
N ILE A 111 -7.92 -16.68 -9.19
CA ILE A 111 -7.65 -17.46 -7.97
C ILE A 111 -6.22 -18.00 -7.96
N SER A 112 -5.66 -18.38 -9.11
CA SER A 112 -4.25 -18.82 -9.16
C SER A 112 -3.30 -17.66 -8.88
N GLY A 113 -3.59 -16.46 -9.37
CA GLY A 113 -2.80 -15.26 -9.06
C GLY A 113 -2.87 -14.88 -7.59
N LEU A 114 -4.08 -14.81 -7.02
CA LEU A 114 -4.29 -14.51 -5.60
C LEU A 114 -3.65 -15.56 -4.68
N ALA A 115 -3.80 -16.85 -5.00
CA ALA A 115 -3.19 -17.94 -4.23
C ALA A 115 -1.66 -17.94 -4.35
N GLY A 116 -1.13 -17.64 -5.54
CA GLY A 116 0.30 -17.41 -5.76
C GLY A 116 0.83 -16.28 -4.89
N GLY A 117 0.24 -15.09 -4.99
CA GLY A 117 0.60 -13.94 -4.17
C GLY A 117 0.54 -14.24 -2.67
N LEU A 118 -0.52 -14.91 -2.21
CA LEU A 118 -0.67 -15.28 -0.81
C LEU A 118 0.38 -16.31 -0.37
N THR A 119 0.73 -17.28 -1.22
CA THR A 119 1.78 -18.27 -0.92
C THR A 119 3.12 -17.59 -0.72
N SER A 120 3.46 -16.63 -1.58
CA SER A 120 4.65 -15.78 -1.43
C SER A 120 4.59 -14.95 -0.14
N THR A 121 3.48 -14.27 0.12
CA THR A 121 3.29 -13.46 1.32
C THR A 121 3.52 -14.25 2.60
N LEU A 122 3.01 -15.49 2.68
CA LEU A 122 3.21 -16.34 3.86
C LEU A 122 4.64 -16.86 3.99
N TRP A 123 5.29 -17.16 2.86
CA TRP A 123 6.65 -17.65 2.83
C TRP A 123 7.66 -16.56 3.22
N HIS A 124 7.49 -15.37 2.66
CA HIS A 124 8.34 -14.20 2.83
C HIS A 124 7.85 -13.26 3.96
N ARG A 125 7.08 -13.78 4.91
CA ARG A 125 6.45 -12.97 5.97
C ARG A 125 7.43 -12.16 6.84
N HIS A 126 8.71 -12.53 6.84
CA HIS A 126 9.78 -11.84 7.56
C HIS A 126 10.79 -11.14 6.63
N ASP A 127 10.53 -11.16 5.32
CA ASP A 127 11.38 -10.57 4.28
C ASP A 127 10.66 -9.37 3.64
N LEU A 128 11.43 -8.51 2.97
CA LEU A 128 10.91 -7.42 2.15
C LEU A 128 10.81 -7.80 0.67
N MET A 129 10.38 -9.04 0.39
CA MET A 129 10.19 -9.50 -0.99
C MET A 129 9.02 -8.75 -1.64
N LEU A 130 9.33 -7.82 -2.53
CA LEU A 130 8.34 -7.09 -3.32
C LEU A 130 7.95 -7.91 -4.55
N SER A 131 6.65 -8.13 -4.74
CA SER A 131 6.13 -8.98 -5.82
C SER A 131 5.05 -8.27 -6.62
N CYS A 132 5.16 -8.30 -7.94
CA CYS A 132 4.11 -7.87 -8.87
C CYS A 132 4.21 -8.58 -10.22
N GLY A 133 3.14 -8.49 -11.00
CA GLY A 133 3.02 -9.06 -12.34
C GLY A 133 1.93 -10.11 -12.45
N ALA A 134 1.46 -10.30 -13.68
CA ALA A 134 0.49 -11.33 -14.03
C ALA A 134 1.07 -12.77 -13.97
N SER A 135 2.38 -12.91 -13.78
CA SER A 135 3.12 -14.15 -13.98
C SER A 135 2.64 -15.32 -13.10
N GLY A 136 2.30 -15.08 -11.84
CA GLY A 136 1.73 -16.11 -10.96
C GLY A 136 0.40 -16.69 -11.49
N ALA A 137 -0.48 -15.82 -12.00
CA ALA A 137 -1.75 -16.24 -12.62
C ALA A 137 -1.52 -16.96 -13.96
N ILE A 138 -0.59 -16.48 -14.78
CA ILE A 138 -0.21 -17.10 -16.06
C ILE A 138 0.38 -18.50 -15.81
N LEU A 139 1.22 -18.67 -14.80
CA LEU A 139 1.73 -19.99 -14.45
C LEU A 139 0.66 -20.90 -13.84
N GLY A 140 -0.38 -20.35 -13.23
CA GLY A 140 -1.60 -21.09 -12.94
C GLY A 140 -2.31 -21.60 -14.19
N LEU A 141 -2.37 -20.79 -15.26
CA LEU A 141 -2.85 -21.28 -16.56
C LEU A 141 -1.95 -22.39 -17.10
N VAL A 142 -0.62 -22.29 -16.97
CA VAL A 142 0.31 -23.38 -17.34
C VAL A 142 0.02 -24.64 -16.53
N GLY A 143 -0.18 -24.54 -15.22
CA GLY A 143 -0.59 -25.66 -14.36
C GLY A 143 -1.89 -26.31 -14.82
N ALA A 144 -2.90 -25.51 -15.14
CA ALA A 144 -4.17 -26.00 -15.67
C ALA A 144 -4.00 -26.70 -17.03
N ALA A 145 -3.14 -26.19 -17.91
CA ALA A 145 -2.82 -26.84 -19.18
C ALA A 145 -2.17 -28.21 -18.99
N LEU A 146 -1.26 -28.34 -18.02
CA LEU A 146 -0.67 -29.63 -17.66
C LEU A 146 -1.73 -30.62 -17.15
N ALA A 147 -2.69 -30.16 -16.33
CA ALA A 147 -3.82 -30.96 -15.89
C ALA A 147 -4.72 -31.42 -17.06
N TYR A 148 -5.07 -30.51 -17.96
CA TYR A 148 -5.83 -30.83 -19.17
C TYR A 148 -5.10 -31.83 -20.06
N ARG A 149 -3.79 -31.67 -20.20
CA ARG A 149 -2.93 -32.58 -20.97
C ARG A 149 -2.89 -33.98 -20.36
N LEU A 150 -2.80 -34.07 -19.03
CA LEU A 150 -2.85 -35.33 -18.28
C LEU A 150 -4.18 -36.06 -18.55
N LEU A 151 -5.27 -35.30 -18.68
CA LEU A 151 -6.62 -35.78 -18.98
C LEU A 151 -6.95 -35.82 -20.49
N GLY A 152 -5.93 -35.93 -21.34
CA GLY A 152 -6.07 -36.30 -22.74
C GLY A 152 -6.14 -35.15 -23.77
N ALA A 153 -5.94 -33.89 -23.37
CA ALA A 153 -5.86 -32.75 -24.31
C ALA A 153 -4.53 -32.75 -25.09
N LYS A 154 -4.41 -33.62 -26.11
CA LYS A 154 -3.15 -33.87 -26.85
C LYS A 154 -2.63 -32.69 -27.67
N THR A 155 -3.46 -31.70 -27.95
CA THR A 155 -3.10 -30.52 -28.77
C THR A 155 -2.26 -29.48 -28.02
N LEU A 156 -2.15 -29.58 -26.69
CA LEU A 156 -1.35 -28.66 -25.89
C LEU A 156 0.16 -28.95 -26.04
N PRO A 157 1.00 -27.95 -26.39
CA PRO A 157 2.42 -28.13 -26.64
C PRO A 157 3.23 -28.21 -25.34
N VAL A 158 3.24 -29.39 -24.71
CA VAL A 158 3.89 -29.63 -23.40
C VAL A 158 5.36 -29.19 -23.37
N LYS A 159 6.10 -29.45 -24.46
CA LYS A 159 7.51 -29.05 -24.55
C LYS A 159 7.68 -27.54 -24.37
N ASP A 160 6.85 -26.75 -25.05
CA ASP A 160 6.92 -25.30 -25.00
C ASP A 160 6.48 -24.76 -23.63
N LEU A 161 5.48 -25.40 -23.00
CA LEU A 161 5.07 -25.10 -21.62
C LEU A 161 6.20 -25.36 -20.61
N LEU A 162 6.90 -26.49 -20.74
CA LEU A 162 8.01 -26.83 -19.86
C LEU A 162 9.22 -25.91 -20.08
N ILE A 163 9.51 -25.53 -21.32
CA ILE A 163 10.55 -24.54 -21.64
C ILE A 163 10.18 -23.19 -21.04
N SER A 164 8.94 -22.74 -21.21
CA SER A 164 8.45 -21.49 -20.62
C SER A 164 8.60 -21.52 -19.09
N LEU A 165 8.23 -22.63 -18.44
CA LEU A 165 8.36 -22.78 -17.00
C LEU A 165 9.83 -22.70 -16.55
N ALA A 166 10.72 -23.40 -17.24
CA ALA A 166 12.15 -23.37 -16.95
C ALA A 166 12.73 -21.96 -17.09
N LEU A 167 12.40 -21.26 -18.19
CA LEU A 167 12.84 -19.89 -18.42
C LEU A 167 12.32 -18.93 -17.34
N THR A 168 11.06 -19.07 -16.92
CA THR A 168 10.49 -18.22 -15.87
C THR A 168 11.17 -18.47 -14.52
N ILE A 169 11.42 -19.73 -14.13
CA ILE A 169 12.12 -20.06 -12.89
C ILE A 169 13.57 -19.53 -12.93
N CYS A 170 14.26 -19.71 -14.06
CA CYS A 170 15.61 -19.17 -14.24
C CYS A 170 15.61 -17.63 -14.17
N ALA A 171 14.63 -16.96 -14.79
CA ALA A 171 14.46 -15.53 -14.68
C ALA A 171 14.22 -15.10 -13.22
N GLY A 172 13.47 -15.88 -12.44
CA GLY A 172 13.29 -15.60 -11.02
C GLY A 172 14.56 -15.69 -10.20
N VAL A 173 15.47 -16.61 -10.52
CA VAL A 173 16.79 -16.68 -9.89
C VAL A 173 17.70 -15.52 -10.31
N VAL A 174 17.66 -15.12 -11.59
CA VAL A 174 18.58 -14.12 -12.16
C VAL A 174 18.14 -12.68 -11.89
N PHE A 175 16.84 -12.41 -11.93
CA PHE A 175 16.26 -11.07 -11.83
C PHE A 175 15.45 -10.86 -10.54
N ASN A 176 15.65 -11.72 -9.53
CA ASN A 176 14.94 -11.68 -8.25
C ASN A 176 13.40 -11.67 -8.40
N VAL A 177 12.87 -12.43 -9.37
CA VAL A 177 11.42 -12.60 -9.53
C VAL A 177 10.93 -13.67 -8.56
N ASP A 178 9.78 -13.42 -7.96
CA ASP A 178 9.15 -14.24 -6.94
C ASP A 178 8.73 -15.64 -7.43
N ASN A 179 9.68 -16.58 -7.32
CA ASN A 179 9.47 -17.99 -7.65
C ASN A 179 8.49 -18.70 -6.71
N VAL A 180 8.26 -18.18 -5.50
CA VAL A 180 7.31 -18.77 -4.56
C VAL A 180 5.88 -18.48 -5.01
N ALA A 181 5.60 -17.25 -5.47
CA ALA A 181 4.32 -16.91 -6.08
C ALA A 181 4.05 -17.75 -7.33
N HIS A 182 5.08 -18.01 -8.14
CA HIS A 182 5.00 -18.89 -9.31
C HIS A 182 4.62 -20.32 -8.92
N ALA A 183 5.29 -20.89 -7.92
CA ALA A 183 4.99 -22.23 -7.42
C ALA A 183 3.55 -22.34 -6.91
N GLY A 184 3.11 -21.37 -6.09
CA GLY A 184 1.73 -21.30 -5.61
C GLY A 184 0.71 -21.25 -6.76
N GLY A 185 0.96 -20.38 -7.75
CA GLY A 185 0.13 -20.27 -8.95
C GLY A 185 0.01 -21.59 -9.72
N ILE A 186 1.13 -22.26 -10.00
CA ILE A 186 1.16 -23.55 -10.72
C ILE A 186 0.35 -24.61 -9.99
N VAL A 187 0.57 -24.78 -8.69
CA VAL A 187 -0.10 -25.80 -7.89
C VAL A 187 -1.61 -25.54 -7.86
N THR A 188 -2.03 -24.31 -7.57
CA THR A 188 -3.45 -23.93 -7.57
C THR A 188 -4.08 -24.15 -8.94
N GLY A 189 -3.43 -23.68 -10.00
CA GLY A 189 -3.94 -23.82 -11.36
C GLY A 189 -4.03 -25.27 -11.83
N PHE A 190 -3.08 -26.12 -11.45
CA PHE A 190 -3.12 -27.56 -11.74
C PHE A 190 -4.30 -28.24 -11.05
N VAL A 191 -4.49 -27.99 -9.75
CA VAL A 191 -5.60 -28.58 -8.97
C VAL A 191 -6.95 -28.10 -9.50
N LEU A 192 -7.14 -26.79 -9.70
CA LEU A 192 -8.38 -26.23 -10.22
C LEU A 192 -8.63 -26.69 -11.67
N GLY A 193 -7.59 -26.76 -12.49
CA GLY A 193 -7.66 -27.28 -13.87
C GLY A 193 -8.10 -28.74 -13.92
N LEU A 194 -7.60 -29.60 -13.03
CA LEU A 194 -8.06 -30.98 -12.90
C LEU A 194 -9.56 -31.04 -12.57
N ILE A 195 -9.98 -30.28 -11.55
CA ILE A 195 -11.38 -30.26 -11.11
C ILE A 195 -12.30 -29.81 -12.25
N VAL A 196 -11.99 -28.68 -12.90
CA VAL A 196 -12.79 -28.15 -14.01
C VAL A 196 -12.84 -29.17 -15.16
N ARG A 197 -11.70 -29.76 -15.53
CA ARG A 197 -11.65 -30.72 -16.64
C ARG A 197 -12.44 -31.99 -16.36
N LEU A 198 -12.38 -32.50 -15.12
CA LEU A 198 -13.14 -33.67 -14.70
C LEU A 198 -14.64 -33.37 -14.64
N ALA A 199 -15.02 -32.22 -14.07
CA ALA A 199 -16.42 -31.79 -13.99
C ALA A 199 -17.07 -31.59 -15.37
N MET A 200 -16.29 -31.21 -16.38
CA MET A 200 -16.75 -31.02 -17.76
C MET A 200 -16.60 -32.27 -18.65
N ARG A 201 -16.16 -33.43 -18.12
CA ARG A 201 -15.90 -34.64 -18.91
C ARG A 201 -17.16 -35.21 -19.57
N GLU A 202 -18.28 -35.19 -18.85
CA GLU A 202 -19.60 -35.66 -19.31
C GLU A 202 -20.41 -34.57 -20.03
N GLY A 203 -19.77 -33.44 -20.36
CA GLY A 203 -20.41 -32.28 -20.97
C GLY A 203 -20.69 -31.14 -20.00
N TYR A 204 -21.14 -30.01 -20.54
CA TYR A 204 -21.44 -28.80 -19.76
C TYR A 204 -22.88 -28.86 -19.23
N THR A 205 -23.06 -29.35 -18.00
CA THR A 205 -24.36 -29.42 -17.33
C THR A 205 -24.48 -28.34 -16.25
N LEU A 206 -25.72 -28.06 -15.79
CA LEU A 206 -25.95 -27.17 -14.64
C LEU A 206 -25.22 -27.68 -13.38
N PHE A 207 -25.14 -28.99 -13.20
CA PHE A 207 -24.39 -29.60 -12.09
C PHE A 207 -22.89 -29.30 -12.19
N SER A 208 -22.30 -29.48 -13.37
CA SER A 208 -20.89 -29.13 -13.62
C SER A 208 -20.64 -27.65 -13.33
N ALA A 209 -21.52 -26.76 -13.77
CA ALA A 209 -21.43 -25.32 -13.52
C ALA A 209 -21.54 -24.97 -12.02
N ALA A 210 -22.48 -25.60 -11.31
CA ALA A 210 -22.66 -25.41 -9.87
C ALA A 210 -21.44 -25.92 -9.08
N LEU A 211 -20.91 -27.10 -9.42
CA LEU A 211 -19.72 -27.67 -8.79
C LEU A 211 -18.50 -26.76 -8.98
N ILE A 212 -18.24 -26.36 -10.23
CA ILE A 212 -17.13 -25.46 -10.57
C ILE A 212 -17.26 -24.13 -9.81
N SER A 213 -18.45 -23.53 -9.81
CA SER A 213 -18.70 -22.27 -9.08
C SER A 213 -18.50 -22.43 -7.58
N GLY A 214 -18.95 -23.55 -6.99
CA GLY A 214 -18.75 -23.87 -5.58
C GLY A 214 -17.27 -24.04 -5.22
N VAL A 215 -16.47 -24.69 -6.06
CA VAL A 215 -15.01 -24.83 -5.85
C VAL A 215 -14.31 -23.47 -5.90
N PHE A 216 -14.64 -22.62 -6.86
CA PHE A 216 -14.05 -21.29 -6.93
C PHE A 216 -14.48 -20.39 -5.77
N ALA A 217 -15.75 -20.40 -5.39
CA ALA A 217 -16.24 -19.68 -4.21
C ALA A 217 -15.57 -20.17 -2.92
N GLY A 218 -15.43 -21.49 -2.76
CA GLY A 218 -14.70 -22.10 -1.65
C GLY A 218 -13.23 -21.71 -1.63
N SER A 219 -12.58 -21.65 -2.79
CA SER A 219 -11.18 -21.23 -2.90
C SER A 219 -10.99 -19.75 -2.51
N ALA A 220 -11.88 -18.87 -2.99
CA ALA A 220 -11.86 -17.46 -2.60
C ALA A 220 -12.12 -17.26 -1.10
N LEU A 221 -13.07 -18.03 -0.52
CA LEU A 221 -13.31 -18.03 0.91
C LEU A 221 -12.08 -18.51 1.70
N MET A 222 -11.42 -19.58 1.24
CA MET A 222 -10.21 -20.11 1.88
C MET A 222 -9.08 -19.08 1.86
N ILE A 223 -8.87 -18.37 0.73
CA ILE A 223 -7.91 -17.26 0.65
C ILE A 223 -8.24 -16.20 1.71
N GLY A 224 -9.50 -15.76 1.80
CA GLY A 224 -9.93 -14.78 2.81
C GLY A 224 -9.73 -15.24 4.25
N VAL A 225 -10.03 -16.51 4.54
CA VAL A 225 -9.80 -17.12 5.87
C VAL A 225 -8.32 -17.16 6.20
N VAL A 226 -7.47 -17.56 5.26
CA VAL A 226 -6.02 -17.62 5.46
C VAL A 226 -5.45 -16.22 5.68
N CYS A 227 -5.85 -15.22 4.89
CA CYS A 227 -5.49 -13.82 5.10
C CYS A 227 -5.87 -13.37 6.52
N SER A 228 -7.13 -13.56 6.92
CA SER A 228 -7.61 -13.16 8.25
C SER A 228 -6.87 -13.86 9.39
N LYS A 229 -6.54 -15.15 9.25
CA LYS A 229 -5.78 -15.89 10.28
C LYS A 229 -4.30 -15.54 10.30
N SER A 230 -3.77 -15.01 9.21
CA SER A 230 -2.37 -14.63 9.08
C SER A 230 -2.13 -13.16 9.38
N TYR A 231 -3.16 -12.43 9.86
CA TYR A 231 -3.06 -11.03 10.23
C TYR A 231 -1.95 -10.82 11.26
N ASP A 232 -0.96 -10.01 10.90
CA ASP A 232 0.15 -9.66 11.78
C ASP A 232 -0.20 -8.40 12.56
N ALA A 233 -0.86 -8.60 13.71
CA ALA A 233 -1.26 -7.51 14.59
C ALA A 233 -0.05 -6.74 15.14
N ASP A 234 1.09 -7.41 15.35
CA ASP A 234 2.30 -6.78 15.87
C ASP A 234 2.87 -5.82 14.82
N MET A 235 3.10 -6.30 13.60
CA MET A 235 3.58 -5.49 12.48
C MET A 235 2.64 -4.32 12.16
N SER A 236 1.32 -4.54 12.21
CA SER A 236 0.32 -3.47 12.04
C SER A 236 0.49 -2.34 13.05
N ILE A 237 0.79 -2.66 14.31
CA ILE A 237 1.07 -1.66 15.35
C ILE A 237 2.39 -0.97 15.05
N GLN A 238 3.44 -1.73 14.68
CA GLN A 238 4.75 -1.13 14.34
C GLN A 238 4.63 -0.14 13.18
N LEU A 239 3.89 -0.48 12.11
CA LEU A 239 3.65 0.39 10.97
C LEU A 239 2.89 1.67 11.36
N LYS A 240 1.85 1.57 12.20
CA LYS A 240 1.11 2.75 12.68
C LYS A 240 1.98 3.65 13.57
N SER A 241 2.82 3.05 14.42
CA SER A 241 3.79 3.78 15.23
C SER A 241 4.86 4.47 14.37
N ALA A 242 5.38 3.78 13.35
CA ALA A 242 6.35 4.32 12.40
C ALA A 242 5.76 5.49 11.61
N GLU A 243 4.54 5.32 11.12
CA GLU A 243 3.82 6.36 10.40
C GLU A 243 3.51 7.58 11.29
N LEU A 244 3.10 7.36 12.54
CA LEU A 244 2.90 8.47 13.48
C LEU A 244 4.21 9.21 13.74
N SER A 245 5.31 8.50 13.95
CA SER A 245 6.63 9.12 14.13
C SER A 245 7.01 9.96 12.92
N THR A 246 6.93 9.37 11.73
CA THR A 246 7.27 10.03 10.46
C THR A 246 6.43 11.28 10.25
N VAL A 247 5.11 11.22 10.49
CA VAL A 247 4.22 12.38 10.36
C VAL A 247 4.59 13.48 11.38
N LEU A 248 4.97 13.13 12.61
CA LEU A 248 5.40 14.11 13.61
C LEU A 248 6.76 14.74 13.24
N ASP A 249 7.66 13.96 12.65
CA ASP A 249 8.95 14.43 12.12
C ASP A 249 8.73 15.38 10.92
N ASP A 250 7.87 15.01 9.96
CA ASP A 250 7.46 15.84 8.82
C ASP A 250 6.90 17.21 9.26
N LEU A 251 6.13 17.21 10.36
CA LEU A 251 5.53 18.40 10.97
C LEU A 251 6.53 19.23 11.79
N GLY A 252 7.77 18.76 11.95
CA GLY A 252 8.82 19.44 12.74
C GLY A 252 8.59 19.41 14.25
N ILE A 253 7.81 18.45 14.74
CA ILE A 253 7.59 18.23 16.19
C ILE A 253 8.58 17.22 16.74
N GLY A 254 9.10 16.35 15.86
CA GLY A 254 10.02 15.29 16.21
C GLY A 254 11.50 15.61 15.95
N ASP A 255 12.15 14.76 15.17
CA ASP A 255 13.48 15.07 14.65
C ASP A 255 13.37 16.19 13.61
N VAL A 256 13.70 17.41 14.03
CA VAL A 256 13.67 18.62 13.21
C VAL A 256 14.60 18.55 11.98
N THR A 257 15.56 17.63 11.95
CA THR A 257 16.43 17.42 10.78
C THR A 257 15.70 16.76 9.62
N HIS A 258 14.61 16.05 9.90
CA HIS A 258 13.73 15.40 8.93
C HIS A 258 12.48 16.24 8.61
N ALA A 259 12.31 17.38 9.28
CA ALA A 259 11.21 18.28 8.99
C ALA A 259 11.27 18.79 7.55
N TYR A 260 10.11 18.88 6.90
CA TYR A 260 10.05 19.46 5.56
C TYR A 260 10.54 20.91 5.60
N TYR A 261 11.30 21.33 4.58
CA TYR A 261 11.83 22.69 4.51
C TYR A 261 10.69 23.71 4.66
N GLY A 262 10.80 24.59 5.67
CA GLY A 262 9.79 25.61 5.97
C GLY A 262 8.62 25.18 6.87
N ALA A 263 8.47 23.90 7.26
CA ALA A 263 7.42 23.47 8.18
C ALA A 263 7.58 24.09 9.58
N ILE A 264 8.81 24.08 10.12
CA ILE A 264 9.16 24.72 11.40
C ILE A 264 8.91 26.24 11.33
N SER A 265 9.34 26.87 10.24
CA SER A 265 9.10 28.29 9.98
C SER A 265 7.61 28.62 9.90
N MET A 266 6.81 27.76 9.28
CA MET A 266 5.36 27.92 9.17
C MET A 266 4.68 27.80 10.53
N ASN A 267 5.07 26.82 11.35
CA ASN A 267 4.57 26.65 12.71
C ASN A 267 4.93 27.86 13.59
N GLY A 268 6.11 28.45 13.41
CA GLY A 268 6.46 29.73 14.02
C GLY A 268 5.51 30.85 13.59
N CYS A 269 5.24 30.96 12.30
CA CYS A 269 4.35 31.99 11.76
C CYS A 269 2.89 31.85 12.22
N THR A 270 2.37 30.62 12.32
CA THR A 270 1.02 30.37 12.85
C THR A 270 0.97 30.63 14.37
N ALA A 271 2.03 30.29 15.10
CA ALA A 271 2.16 30.60 16.54
C ALA A 271 2.23 32.12 16.80
N ASP A 272 2.91 32.88 15.95
CA ASP A 272 2.96 34.35 16.07
C ASP A 272 1.62 34.99 15.72
N ALA A 273 0.93 34.47 14.71
CA ALA A 273 -0.44 34.88 14.38
C ALA A 273 -1.41 34.60 15.54
N LEU A 274 -1.23 33.48 16.25
CA LEU A 274 -1.98 33.11 17.44
C LEU A 274 -1.73 34.09 18.59
N LYS A 275 -0.46 34.42 18.88
CA LYS A 275 -0.08 35.37 19.94
C LYS A 275 -0.53 36.80 19.65
N ALA A 276 -0.54 37.21 18.39
CA ALA A 276 -0.87 38.57 17.98
C ALA A 276 -2.37 38.90 18.04
N SER A 277 -3.24 37.91 18.22
CA SER A 277 -4.69 38.11 18.17
C SER A 277 -5.40 37.79 19.47
N THR A 278 -6.20 38.75 19.94
CA THR A 278 -7.12 38.58 21.08
C THR A 278 -8.53 38.11 20.66
N SER A 279 -8.76 37.84 19.37
CA SER A 279 -10.07 37.43 18.84
C SER A 279 -9.94 36.46 17.65
N PRO A 280 -10.68 35.33 17.62
CA PRO A 280 -10.66 34.35 16.53
C PRO A 280 -10.84 34.95 15.13
N GLU A 281 -11.73 35.94 14.98
CA GLU A 281 -12.03 36.62 13.71
C GLU A 281 -10.87 37.45 13.16
N LYS A 282 -9.88 37.75 14.00
CA LYS A 282 -8.70 38.55 13.66
C LYS A 282 -7.45 37.70 13.34
N ILE A 283 -7.51 36.37 13.53
CA ILE A 283 -6.42 35.42 13.21
C ILE A 283 -6.47 35.07 11.72
N THR A 284 -6.42 36.08 10.86
CA THR A 284 -6.49 35.88 9.41
C THR A 284 -5.31 36.48 8.67
N SER A 285 -4.35 37.05 9.41
CA SER A 285 -3.19 37.71 8.81
C SER A 285 -1.89 37.10 9.34
N LEU A 286 -1.05 36.63 8.42
CA LEU A 286 0.36 36.30 8.65
C LEU A 286 1.21 37.55 8.96
N LYS A 287 0.63 38.65 9.47
CA LYS A 287 1.29 39.97 9.63
C LYS A 287 2.48 40.00 10.61
N GLY A 288 2.81 38.87 11.25
CA GLY A 288 4.04 38.67 12.04
C GLY A 288 5.02 37.65 11.45
N CYS A 289 4.69 36.98 10.35
CA CYS A 289 5.56 35.99 9.73
C CYS A 289 6.77 36.71 9.12
N SER A 290 7.97 36.38 9.60
CA SER A 290 9.23 36.96 9.09
C SER A 290 9.53 36.55 7.63
N TYR A 291 8.78 35.59 7.08
CA TYR A 291 8.93 35.11 5.71
C TYR A 291 7.91 35.78 4.77
N PRO A 292 8.35 36.24 3.58
CA PRO A 292 7.43 36.78 2.58
C PRO A 292 6.41 35.69 2.17
N VAL A 293 5.15 36.07 2.00
CA VAL A 293 4.10 35.16 1.50
C VAL A 293 4.37 34.84 0.02
N THR A 294 5.17 33.81 -0.23
CA THR A 294 5.55 33.30 -1.56
C THR A 294 4.65 32.12 -1.96
N ASP A 295 4.84 31.59 -3.17
CA ASP A 295 4.15 30.36 -3.60
C ASP A 295 4.50 29.14 -2.74
N GLU A 296 5.64 29.17 -2.05
CA GLU A 296 6.09 28.18 -1.07
C GLU A 296 5.15 28.12 0.16
N VAL A 297 4.71 29.28 0.67
CA VAL A 297 3.75 29.38 1.79
C VAL A 297 2.39 28.79 1.41
N LYS A 298 1.94 29.03 0.16
CA LYS A 298 0.68 28.45 -0.37
C LYS A 298 0.77 26.96 -0.63
N TRP A 299 1.98 26.45 -0.88
CA TRP A 299 2.22 25.02 -1.04
C TRP A 299 2.24 24.34 0.34
N LEU A 300 3.01 24.88 1.29
CA LEU A 300 3.09 24.38 2.67
C LEU A 300 1.71 24.33 3.35
N SER A 301 0.85 25.33 3.14
CA SER A 301 -0.50 25.34 3.73
C SER A 301 -1.44 24.27 3.15
N ARG A 302 -1.22 23.87 1.89
CA ARG A 302 -1.93 22.73 1.28
C ARG A 302 -1.36 21.40 1.76
N TYR A 303 -0.05 21.32 1.97
CA TYR A 303 0.64 20.11 2.37
C TYR A 303 0.47 19.73 3.85
N LEU A 304 0.57 20.70 4.77
CA LEU A 304 0.56 20.45 6.21
C LEU A 304 -0.83 20.08 6.75
N ARG A 305 -1.92 20.56 6.12
CA ARG A 305 -3.30 20.25 6.52
C ARG A 305 -3.59 18.73 6.50
N PRO A 306 -3.38 17.99 5.39
CA PRO A 306 -3.51 16.53 5.37
C PRO A 306 -2.63 15.82 6.40
N ARG A 307 -1.41 16.32 6.68
CA ARG A 307 -0.49 15.73 7.65
C ARG A 307 -1.03 15.84 9.08
N TYR A 308 -1.57 17.00 9.48
CA TYR A 308 -2.25 17.14 10.77
C TYR A 308 -3.50 16.26 10.87
N ALA A 309 -4.31 16.18 9.81
CA ALA A 309 -5.46 15.29 9.77
C ALA A 309 -5.05 13.82 9.94
N ARG A 310 -3.98 13.39 9.25
CA ARG A 310 -3.43 12.03 9.35
C ARG A 310 -2.87 11.75 10.75
N CYS A 311 -2.13 12.69 11.34
CA CYS A 311 -1.67 12.58 12.72
C CYS A 311 -2.83 12.33 13.70
N ALA A 312 -3.92 13.09 13.59
CA ALA A 312 -5.07 12.93 14.48
C ALA A 312 -5.71 11.54 14.35
N VAL A 313 -5.87 11.04 13.12
CA VAL A 313 -6.38 9.69 12.84
C VAL A 313 -5.46 8.62 13.43
N LEU A 314 -4.15 8.71 13.19
CA LEU A 314 -3.17 7.74 13.71
C LEU A 314 -3.15 7.72 15.25
N ALA A 315 -3.18 8.89 15.88
CA ALA A 315 -3.22 9.00 17.33
C ALA A 315 -4.52 8.40 17.91
N SER A 316 -5.66 8.61 17.25
CA SER A 316 -6.94 7.98 17.62
C SER A 316 -6.90 6.47 17.45
N ASP A 317 -6.42 5.98 16.30
CA ASP A 317 -6.34 4.54 15.99
C ASP A 317 -5.47 3.80 17.00
N LEU A 318 -4.33 4.38 17.40
CA LEU A 318 -3.41 3.76 18.35
C LEU A 318 -4.04 3.57 19.74
N LYS A 319 -5.06 4.36 20.13
CA LYS A 319 -5.77 4.20 21.42
C LYS A 319 -6.56 2.90 21.50
N THR A 320 -6.90 2.32 20.35
CA THR A 320 -7.56 1.00 20.32
C THR A 320 -6.61 -0.13 20.72
N THR A 321 -5.30 0.12 20.63
CA THR A 321 -4.23 -0.83 20.93
C THR A 321 -3.60 -0.54 22.29
N PHE A 322 -3.17 0.71 22.50
CA PHE A 322 -2.51 1.15 23.72
C PHE A 322 -3.54 1.66 24.73
N THR A 323 -3.87 0.81 25.70
CA THR A 323 -4.99 1.05 26.63
C THR A 323 -4.56 1.44 28.04
N ALA A 324 -3.25 1.47 28.33
CA ALA A 324 -2.79 1.90 29.65
C ALA A 324 -3.10 3.40 29.84
N PRO A 325 -3.39 3.85 31.09
CA PRO A 325 -3.76 5.24 31.33
C PRO A 325 -2.72 6.27 30.84
N SER A 326 -1.43 5.96 30.98
CA SER A 326 -0.32 6.79 30.48
C SER A 326 -0.31 6.90 28.95
N ASP A 327 -0.57 5.79 28.27
CA ASP A 327 -0.57 5.72 26.80
C ASP A 327 -1.75 6.51 26.23
N LEU A 328 -2.93 6.31 26.80
CA LEU A 328 -4.13 7.04 26.43
C LEU A 328 -3.94 8.54 26.68
N GLN A 329 -3.30 8.93 27.78
CA GLN A 329 -3.00 10.33 28.06
C GLN A 329 -2.03 10.92 27.02
N ALA A 330 -0.97 10.20 26.67
CA ALA A 330 -0.02 10.62 25.63
C ALA A 330 -0.72 10.80 24.27
N LEU A 331 -1.45 9.79 23.81
CA LEU A 331 -2.18 9.83 22.54
C LEU A 331 -3.32 10.88 22.55
N ASN A 332 -3.91 11.19 23.71
CA ASN A 332 -4.87 12.29 23.86
C ASN A 332 -4.22 13.68 23.73
N ILE A 333 -2.95 13.83 24.10
CA ILE A 333 -2.19 15.06 23.87
C ILE A 333 -1.89 15.20 22.37
N VAL A 334 -1.37 14.14 21.75
CA VAL A 334 -1.04 14.12 20.31
C VAL A 334 -2.28 14.39 19.44
N GLU A 335 -3.37 13.66 19.65
CA GLU A 335 -4.61 13.85 18.87
C GLU A 335 -5.17 15.27 19.02
N ARG A 336 -5.15 15.81 20.24
CA ARG A 336 -5.65 17.17 20.52
C ARG A 336 -4.79 18.21 19.83
N PHE A 337 -3.48 18.07 19.92
CA PHE A 337 -2.54 18.93 19.20
C PHE A 337 -2.82 18.92 17.70
N CYS A 338 -2.87 17.75 17.07
CA CYS A 338 -3.07 17.64 15.63
C CYS A 338 -4.44 18.17 15.16
N ASN A 339 -5.51 17.95 15.93
CA ASN A 339 -6.82 18.54 15.63
C ASN A 339 -6.84 20.07 15.76
N ARG A 340 -6.15 20.63 16.77
CA ARG A 340 -6.12 22.07 17.01
C ARG A 340 -5.25 22.81 16.00
N GLU A 341 -4.09 22.26 15.66
CA GLU A 341 -3.25 22.81 14.59
C GLU A 341 -3.97 22.78 13.24
N LEU A 342 -4.68 21.69 12.91
CA LEU A 342 -5.51 21.65 11.70
C LEU A 342 -6.54 22.80 11.68
N GLN A 343 -7.20 23.08 12.82
CA GLN A 343 -8.12 24.22 12.93
C GLN A 343 -7.39 25.56 12.75
N LEU A 344 -6.21 25.74 13.35
CA LEU A 344 -5.40 26.95 13.19
C LEU A 344 -5.05 27.19 11.72
N TYR A 345 -4.64 26.15 10.99
CA TYR A 345 -4.38 26.24 9.56
C TYR A 345 -5.63 26.62 8.77
N ASN A 346 -6.80 26.04 9.06
CA ASN A 346 -8.05 26.41 8.39
C ASN A 346 -8.48 27.87 8.68
N VAL A 347 -8.21 28.38 9.88
CA VAL A 347 -8.51 29.77 10.25
C VAL A 347 -7.57 30.73 9.52
N VAL A 348 -6.26 30.45 9.56
CA VAL A 348 -5.22 31.30 8.97
C VAL A 348 -5.32 31.35 7.44
N PHE A 349 -5.62 30.23 6.79
CA PHE A 349 -5.59 30.13 5.32
C PHE A 349 -6.97 30.18 4.65
N ASP A 350 -8.04 29.72 5.31
CA ASP A 350 -9.38 29.68 4.73
C ASP A 350 -10.37 30.66 5.42
N GLY A 351 -9.95 31.33 6.49
CA GLY A 351 -10.80 32.25 7.26
C GLY A 351 -11.93 31.57 8.05
N SER A 352 -11.88 30.24 8.19
CA SER A 352 -12.90 29.46 8.89
C SER A 352 -12.72 29.56 10.40
N THR A 353 -13.55 30.35 11.08
CA THR A 353 -13.45 30.55 12.54
C THR A 353 -14.31 29.60 13.36
N SER A 354 -15.06 28.70 12.71
CA SER A 354 -15.99 27.80 13.41
C SER A 354 -15.24 26.86 14.34
N ALA A 355 -15.57 26.89 15.64
CA ALA A 355 -15.00 26.06 16.71
C ALA A 355 -13.50 26.28 17.04
N PHE A 356 -12.89 27.35 16.52
CA PHE A 356 -11.52 27.72 16.86
C PHE A 356 -11.44 28.41 18.24
N ASP A 357 -10.48 27.98 19.06
CA ASP A 357 -10.23 28.50 20.40
C ASP A 357 -8.71 28.75 20.54
N PRO A 358 -8.27 30.02 20.60
CA PRO A 358 -6.84 30.35 20.58
C PRO A 358 -6.11 29.87 21.84
N ASP A 359 -6.74 29.99 23.01
CA ASP A 359 -6.14 29.60 24.28
C ASP A 359 -5.97 28.08 24.35
N ARG A 360 -6.99 27.33 23.92
CA ARG A 360 -6.90 25.86 23.86
C ARG A 360 -5.92 25.37 22.80
N THR A 361 -5.76 26.12 21.70
CA THR A 361 -4.76 25.79 20.67
C THR A 361 -3.35 26.01 21.21
N ALA A 362 -3.10 27.17 21.84
CA ALA A 362 -1.82 27.47 22.47
C ALA A 362 -1.45 26.43 23.55
N GLN A 363 -2.43 26.05 24.38
CA GLN A 363 -2.26 24.99 25.38
C GLN A 363 -1.92 23.65 24.73
N ALA A 364 -2.61 23.25 23.67
CA ALA A 364 -2.35 21.97 23.00
C ALA A 364 -0.93 21.91 22.40
N SER A 365 -0.45 23.00 21.80
CA SER A 365 0.93 23.08 21.29
C SER A 365 1.96 23.07 22.43
N ALA A 366 1.67 23.71 23.58
CA ALA A 366 2.53 23.67 24.75
C ALA A 366 2.59 22.27 25.40
N ASP A 367 1.45 21.59 25.49
CA ASP A 367 1.36 20.21 25.97
C ASP A 367 2.18 19.27 25.08
N MET A 368 2.04 19.39 23.75
CA MET A 368 2.78 18.55 22.80
C MET A 368 4.29 18.78 22.87
N ARG A 369 4.75 20.05 22.91
CA ARG A 369 6.17 20.37 23.10
C ARG A 369 6.72 19.78 24.39
N THR A 370 5.98 19.90 25.48
CA THR A 370 6.43 19.36 26.78
C THR A 370 6.45 17.83 26.79
N LEU A 371 5.46 17.19 26.17
CA LEU A 371 5.40 15.73 26.04
C LEU A 371 6.62 15.22 25.26
N TYR A 372 6.89 15.85 24.12
CA TYR A 372 7.99 15.47 23.25
C TYR A 372 9.35 15.74 23.90
N HIS A 373 9.57 16.94 24.45
CA HIS A 373 10.81 17.31 25.15
C HIS A 373 11.14 16.31 26.27
N ASN A 374 10.16 15.98 27.12
CA ASN A 374 10.36 15.01 28.21
C ASN A 374 10.61 13.58 27.69
N ALA A 375 10.01 13.20 26.56
CA ALA A 375 10.27 11.91 25.93
C ALA A 375 11.67 11.84 25.31
N PHE A 376 12.17 12.96 24.78
CA PHE A 376 13.47 13.08 24.11
C PHE A 376 14.66 13.06 25.07
N LEU A 377 14.56 13.73 26.24
CA LEU A 377 15.58 13.71 27.30
C LEU A 377 15.90 12.32 27.85
N LEU A 378 15.10 11.31 27.50
CA LEU A 378 15.37 9.92 27.84
C LEU A 378 16.40 9.27 26.88
N LYS A 379 16.81 9.90 25.77
CA LYS A 379 17.81 9.35 24.81
C LYS A 379 19.25 9.69 25.26
N PRO A 380 20.14 8.70 25.43
CA PRO A 380 21.53 8.95 25.85
C PRO A 380 22.47 9.48 24.74
N GLU A 381 22.04 9.51 23.48
CA GLU A 381 22.91 9.74 22.30
C GLU A 381 22.79 11.14 21.67
N TYR A 382 21.85 11.99 22.10
CA TYR A 382 21.62 13.32 21.52
C TYR A 382 22.07 14.41 22.49
N ASN A 383 23.11 15.16 22.12
CA ASN A 383 23.75 16.14 23.02
C ASN A 383 23.98 17.53 22.39
N ASP A 384 23.52 17.83 21.16
CA ASP A 384 23.85 19.12 20.50
C ASP A 384 22.79 19.72 19.53
N THR A 385 21.57 19.17 19.47
CA THR A 385 20.43 19.80 18.76
C THR A 385 19.20 19.75 19.65
N ASP A 386 19.24 20.56 20.70
CA ASP A 386 18.20 20.57 21.73
C ASP A 386 16.85 21.05 21.18
N PRO A 387 15.73 20.37 21.51
CA PRO A 387 14.41 21.01 21.43
C PRO A 387 14.42 22.27 22.32
N GLU A 388 13.70 23.33 21.92
CA GLU A 388 13.63 24.58 22.69
C GLU A 388 13.47 24.32 24.19
N PRO A 389 14.27 24.99 25.06
CA PRO A 389 14.25 24.72 26.49
C PRO A 389 12.87 25.03 27.09
N LEU A 390 12.39 24.12 27.95
CA LEU A 390 11.14 24.34 28.68
C LEU A 390 11.26 25.59 29.56
N THR A 391 10.18 26.36 29.62
CA THR A 391 10.08 27.56 30.46
C THR A 391 9.44 27.20 31.82
N PRO A 392 9.60 28.03 32.86
CA PRO A 392 8.92 27.80 34.14
C PRO A 392 7.39 27.69 34.04
N ASP A 393 6.78 28.28 33.00
CA ASP A 393 5.34 28.24 32.72
C ASP A 393 4.91 27.02 31.87
N SER A 394 5.84 26.13 31.52
CA SER A 394 5.54 24.95 30.72
C SER A 394 4.60 23.98 31.46
N PRO A 395 3.65 23.33 30.74
CA PRO A 395 2.73 22.36 31.35
C PRO A 395 3.45 21.21 32.06
N VAL A 396 2.95 20.80 33.24
CA VAL A 396 3.50 19.65 33.96
C VAL A 396 2.87 18.37 33.43
N ILE A 397 3.65 17.57 32.70
CA ILE A 397 3.25 16.27 32.17
C ILE A 397 3.92 15.16 33.00
N PRO A 398 3.16 14.15 33.49
CA PRO A 398 3.75 13.06 34.24
C PRO A 398 4.84 12.33 33.43
N LEU A 399 5.94 11.97 34.10
CA LEU A 399 7.03 11.23 33.46
C LEU A 399 6.54 9.93 32.81
N ALA A 400 5.63 9.21 33.47
CA ALA A 400 5.02 8.00 32.94
C ALA A 400 4.33 8.22 31.58
N THR A 401 3.69 9.38 31.37
CA THR A 401 3.05 9.74 30.09
C THR A 401 4.07 9.97 28.99
N SER A 402 5.19 10.63 29.32
CA SER A 402 6.26 10.90 28.36
C SER A 402 7.03 9.62 28.01
N THR A 403 7.28 8.75 28.99
CA THR A 403 7.84 7.40 28.78
C THR A 403 6.91 6.54 27.93
N ALA A 404 5.60 6.60 28.15
CA ALA A 404 4.61 5.89 27.34
C ALA A 404 4.61 6.40 25.89
N PHE A 405 4.64 7.71 25.68
CA PHE A 405 4.74 8.30 24.34
C PHE A 405 6.00 7.79 23.61
N ARG A 406 7.16 7.79 24.29
CA ARG A 406 8.38 7.22 23.75
C ARG A 406 8.24 5.74 23.41
N ALA A 407 7.67 4.93 24.31
CA ALA A 407 7.48 3.51 24.05
C ALA A 407 6.58 3.24 22.83
N ILE A 408 5.58 4.10 22.59
CA ILE A 408 4.75 4.04 21.38
C ILE A 408 5.57 4.35 20.13
N GLN A 409 6.48 5.33 20.17
CA GLN A 409 7.36 5.66 19.04
C GLN A 409 8.41 4.56 18.81
N ASP A 410 9.07 4.09 19.87
CA ASP A 410 10.10 3.03 19.82
C ASP A 410 9.50 1.67 19.40
N ARG A 411 8.17 1.52 19.41
CA ARG A 411 7.46 0.38 18.83
C ARG A 411 7.65 0.29 17.33
N ALA A 412 7.95 1.40 16.65
CA ALA A 412 8.33 1.43 15.25
C ALA A 412 9.69 0.76 15.07
N GLY A 413 9.70 -0.57 14.89
CA GLY A 413 10.91 -1.33 14.62
C GLY A 413 11.56 -0.90 13.30
N GLU A 414 12.84 -1.21 13.13
CA GLU A 414 13.66 -0.83 11.96
C GLU A 414 12.98 -1.17 10.62
N GLN A 415 12.37 -2.36 10.53
CA GLN A 415 11.67 -2.80 9.32
C GLN A 415 10.46 -1.92 8.99
N SER A 416 9.64 -1.58 9.98
CA SER A 416 8.46 -0.73 9.77
C SER A 416 8.85 0.70 9.36
N GLN A 417 9.92 1.23 9.96
CA GLN A 417 10.47 2.54 9.59
C GLN A 417 11.01 2.53 8.16
N ALA A 418 11.77 1.50 7.77
CA ALA A 418 12.26 1.36 6.41
C ALA A 418 11.13 1.32 5.37
N ILE A 419 10.03 0.62 5.68
CA ILE A 419 8.85 0.56 4.80
C ILE A 419 8.18 1.92 4.66
N ILE A 420 7.94 2.63 5.77
CA ILE A 420 7.29 3.95 5.74
C ILE A 420 8.17 4.98 5.05
N HIS A 421 9.49 4.95 5.26
CA HIS A 421 10.42 5.86 4.59
C HIS A 421 10.57 5.57 3.10
N ALA A 422 10.46 4.31 2.68
CA ALA A 422 10.48 3.92 1.26
C ALA A 422 9.21 4.31 0.50
N SER A 423 8.09 4.50 1.21
CA SER A 423 6.76 4.86 0.67
C SER A 423 6.20 6.06 1.44
N PRO A 424 6.82 7.26 1.35
CA PRO A 424 6.42 8.42 2.17
C PRO A 424 5.04 8.99 1.79
N CYS A 425 4.43 8.47 0.71
CA CYS A 425 3.19 8.97 0.11
C CYS A 425 2.53 7.91 -0.80
N PRO A 426 1.67 7.00 -0.29
CA PRO A 426 0.78 6.23 -1.15
C PRO A 426 -0.12 7.18 -1.96
N TYR A 427 -0.37 6.84 -3.23
CA TYR A 427 -0.98 7.68 -4.27
C TYR A 427 -2.34 8.34 -3.92
N TRP A 428 -2.99 7.92 -2.82
CA TRP A 428 -4.25 8.47 -2.31
C TRP A 428 -4.13 9.44 -1.13
N THR A 429 -2.96 9.60 -0.49
CA THR A 429 -2.80 10.48 0.69
C THR A 429 -1.97 11.72 0.43
N CYS A 430 -1.20 11.74 -0.65
CA CYS A 430 -0.45 12.91 -1.07
C CYS A 430 -0.98 13.36 -2.42
N ASP A 431 -1.73 14.46 -2.44
CA ASP A 431 -1.91 15.28 -3.65
C ASP A 431 -0.52 15.73 -4.13
N ARG A 432 0.14 14.89 -4.94
CA ARG A 432 1.32 15.27 -5.70
C ARG A 432 0.83 15.73 -7.07
N MET A 433 0.74 17.05 -7.22
CA MET A 433 1.23 17.85 -8.36
C MET A 433 0.94 19.33 -8.12
#